data_AF-A0A0B0NTX2-F1
#
_entry.id   AF-A0A0B0NTX2-F1
#
_cell.length_a   1.000
_cell.length_b   1.000
_cell.length_c   1.000
_cell.angle_alpha   90.00
_cell.angle_beta   90.00
_cell.angle_gamma   90.00
#
_symmetry.space_group_name_H-M   'P 1'
#
loop_
_entity.id
_entity.type
_entity.pdbx_description
1 polymer ?
#
loop_
_entity_poly.entity_id
_entity_poly.type
_entity_poly.pdbx_seq_one_letter_code
_entity_poly.pdbx_strand_id
1 'polypeptide(L)'
;MACAPSIADHIIPAVSSAEDEEIVDLVVKGTIPSYALEEQVGDCKRAVRIRREALQRITRRSLQGLPLAGFGYGSILKQCCEMPVGYVQIPVGIAGPLLLDGFEYIVPTATTEGCIVASTNRGFKGIYASGGATSTILRDGMTRAPVVRFPSASRACHLKFFLDNPSNFQTLADEFNKGAMGMSMVSKGVENVLAYLQNEYSDMDIISISGNFCSDKKPAAINWIEGRGKLAVCDL
;
A
#
# COMPACT_ATOMS: atom_id res chain seq x y z
N MET A 1 -10.26 -9.59 36.97
CA MET A 1 -9.23 -8.88 37.74
C MET A 1 -8.21 -8.36 36.74
N ALA A 2 -8.44 -7.15 36.20
CA ALA A 2 -7.56 -6.56 35.20
C ALA A 2 -6.36 -5.94 35.93
N CYS A 3 -5.19 -6.58 35.81
CA CYS A 3 -3.95 -5.99 36.28
C CYS A 3 -3.58 -4.88 35.30
N ALA A 4 -3.78 -3.62 35.70
CA ALA A 4 -3.16 -2.50 35.00
C ALA A 4 -1.63 -2.72 35.03
N PRO A 5 -0.90 -2.59 33.91
CA PRO A 5 0.55 -2.62 33.97
C PRO A 5 1.00 -1.40 34.77
N SER A 6 1.78 -1.62 35.83
CA SER A 6 2.40 -0.51 36.57
C SER A 6 3.28 0.27 35.61
N ILE A 7 3.06 1.59 35.54
CA ILE A 7 3.91 2.53 34.82
C ILE A 7 5.23 2.59 35.60
N ALA A 8 6.12 1.66 35.32
CA ALA A 8 7.51 1.80 35.70
C ALA A 8 8.14 2.75 34.68
N ASP A 9 8.60 3.90 35.17
CA ASP A 9 9.34 4.91 34.44
C ASP A 9 10.64 4.34 33.87
N HIS A 10 10.53 3.66 32.72
CA HIS A 10 11.68 3.46 31.85
C HIS A 10 11.82 4.70 30.98
N ILE A 11 12.54 5.69 31.54
CA ILE A 11 13.15 6.78 30.78
C ILE A 11 14.00 6.11 29.69
N ILE A 12 13.51 6.11 28.46
CA ILE A 12 14.30 5.71 27.28
C ILE A 12 15.52 6.62 27.29
N PRO A 13 16.75 6.10 27.17
CA PRO A 13 17.93 6.95 27.28
C PRO A 13 17.84 8.09 26.27
N ALA A 14 18.09 9.30 26.75
CA ALA A 14 18.47 10.45 25.93
C ALA A 14 19.54 10.02 24.91
N VAL A 15 19.61 10.74 23.80
CA VAL A 15 20.33 10.27 22.63
C VAL A 15 21.78 9.92 22.97
N SER A 16 22.30 8.81 22.42
CA SER A 16 23.47 8.12 23.00
C SER A 16 24.81 8.85 22.81
N SER A 17 24.84 9.94 22.04
CA SER A 17 26.06 10.70 21.76
C SER A 17 25.76 12.20 21.67
N ALA A 18 26.76 13.02 21.97
CA ALA A 18 26.66 14.49 21.83
C ALA A 18 26.36 14.91 20.38
N GLU A 19 26.89 14.17 19.39
CA GLU A 19 26.59 14.36 17.97
C GLU A 19 25.10 14.16 17.68
N ASP A 20 24.48 13.13 18.26
CA ASP A 20 23.06 12.88 18.02
C ASP A 20 22.19 13.97 18.64
N GLU A 21 22.57 14.49 19.81
CA GLU A 21 21.90 15.63 20.44
C GLU A 21 21.95 16.89 19.57
N GLU A 22 23.11 17.20 18.98
CA GLU A 22 23.24 18.30 18.04
C GLU A 22 22.35 18.12 16.81
N ILE A 23 22.33 16.92 16.21
CA ILE A 23 21.49 16.62 15.05
C ILE A 23 20.00 16.77 15.43
N VAL A 24 19.59 16.27 16.60
CA VAL A 24 18.21 16.45 17.09
C VAL A 24 17.87 17.93 17.17
N ASP A 25 18.72 18.76 17.77
CA ASP A 25 18.47 20.19 17.90
C ASP A 25 18.39 20.89 16.53
N LEU A 26 19.21 20.50 15.57
CA LEU A 26 19.16 21.00 14.18
C LEU A 26 17.86 20.61 13.49
N VAL A 27 17.34 19.39 13.73
CA VAL A 27 16.03 18.96 13.22
C VAL A 27 14.90 19.72 13.89
N VAL A 28 14.96 19.92 15.21
CA VAL A 28 13.95 20.69 15.97
C VAL A 28 13.88 22.14 15.51
N LYS A 29 15.04 22.76 15.21
CA LYS A 29 15.12 24.12 14.66
C LYS A 29 14.72 24.21 13.18
N GLY A 30 14.52 23.08 12.49
CA GLY A 30 14.19 23.02 11.07
C GLY A 30 15.37 23.27 10.13
N THR A 31 16.61 23.27 10.63
CA THR A 31 17.83 23.43 9.83
C THR A 31 18.11 22.18 9.01
N ILE A 32 17.90 20.99 9.59
CA ILE A 32 17.98 19.71 8.89
C ILE A 32 16.56 19.18 8.65
N PRO A 33 16.16 18.92 7.40
CA PRO A 33 14.88 18.30 7.13
C PRO A 33 14.88 16.82 7.57
N SER A 34 13.82 16.41 8.28
CA SER A 34 13.74 15.06 8.86
C SER A 34 13.81 13.90 7.86
N TYR A 35 13.37 14.11 6.61
CA TYR A 35 13.41 13.09 5.56
C TYR A 35 14.83 12.81 5.03
N ALA A 36 15.81 13.67 5.32
CA ALA A 36 17.19 13.53 4.86
C ALA A 36 18.08 12.73 5.83
N LEU A 37 17.56 12.37 7.01
CA LEU A 37 18.35 11.75 8.07
C LEU A 37 18.96 10.41 7.66
N GLU A 38 18.24 9.56 6.91
CA GLU A 38 18.77 8.27 6.47
C GLU A 38 20.00 8.41 5.56
N GLU A 39 20.05 9.46 4.73
CA GLU A 39 21.18 9.73 3.83
C GLU A 39 22.34 10.41 4.54
N GLN A 40 22.06 11.36 5.44
CA GLN A 40 23.10 12.09 6.17
C GLN A 40 23.77 11.25 7.27
N VAL A 41 22.99 10.44 7.97
CA VAL A 41 23.47 9.64 9.11
C VAL A 41 24.07 8.31 8.65
N GLY A 42 23.65 7.79 7.50
CA GLY A 42 24.12 6.52 6.95
C GLY A 42 23.66 5.26 7.71
N ASP A 43 22.97 5.42 8.83
CA ASP A 43 22.36 4.34 9.62
C ASP A 43 20.86 4.63 9.81
N CYS A 44 20.02 3.80 9.17
CA CYS A 44 18.57 3.95 9.20
C CYS A 44 17.99 3.84 10.62
N LYS A 45 18.54 2.97 11.48
CA LYS A 45 18.03 2.80 12.85
C LYS A 45 18.41 4.01 13.70
N ARG A 46 19.62 4.53 13.53
CA ARG A 46 20.05 5.79 14.17
C ARG A 46 19.20 6.97 13.70
N ALA A 47 18.93 7.08 12.39
CA ALA A 47 18.06 8.11 11.81
C ALA A 47 16.64 8.08 12.40
N VAL A 48 16.03 6.89 12.51
CA VAL A 48 14.71 6.71 13.16
C VAL A 48 14.73 7.20 14.61
N ARG A 49 15.79 6.89 15.36
CA ARG A 49 15.94 7.30 16.76
C ARG A 49 16.06 8.81 16.91
N ILE A 50 16.92 9.44 16.11
CA ILE A 50 17.08 10.91 16.08
C ILE A 50 15.74 11.57 15.73
N ARG A 51 15.07 11.09 14.68
CA ARG A 51 13.76 11.61 14.27
C ARG A 51 12.72 11.48 15.38
N ARG A 52 12.67 10.32 16.02
CA ARG A 52 11.75 10.04 17.12
C ARG A 52 11.98 11.01 18.27
N GLU A 53 13.23 11.26 18.66
CA GLU A 53 13.53 12.20 19.75
C GLU A 53 13.16 13.64 19.37
N ALA A 54 13.53 14.09 18.16
CA ALA A 54 13.14 15.41 17.67
C ALA A 54 11.60 15.58 17.69
N LEU A 55 10.85 14.56 17.27
CA LEU A 55 9.39 14.59 17.29
C LEU A 55 8.83 14.69 18.72
N GLN A 56 9.42 14.01 19.70
CA GLN A 56 9.02 14.13 21.11
C GLN A 56 9.25 15.55 21.64
N ARG A 57 10.38 16.19 21.29
CA ARG A 57 10.68 17.58 21.68
C ARG A 57 9.74 18.59 21.04
N ILE A 58 9.48 18.45 19.74
CA ILE A 58 8.58 19.34 18.98
C ILE A 58 7.15 19.25 19.52
N THR A 59 6.64 18.04 19.73
CA THR A 59 5.25 17.81 20.15
C THR A 59 5.04 17.92 21.65
N ARG A 60 6.12 17.84 22.44
CA ARG A 60 6.10 17.69 23.90
C ARG A 60 5.27 16.47 24.36
N ARG A 61 5.21 15.43 23.52
CA ARG A 61 4.51 14.17 23.80
C ARG A 61 5.49 13.01 23.75
N SER A 62 5.34 12.07 24.68
CA SER A 62 6.13 10.84 24.70
C SER A 62 5.63 9.87 23.64
N LEU A 63 6.56 9.18 22.97
CA LEU A 63 6.27 8.05 22.07
C LEU A 63 6.49 6.70 22.78
N GLN A 64 6.61 6.69 24.11
CA GLN A 64 6.70 5.48 24.91
C GLN A 64 5.57 4.49 24.54
N GLY A 65 5.92 3.22 24.40
CA GLY A 65 5.00 2.18 23.90
C GLY A 65 5.09 1.92 22.39
N LEU A 66 5.72 2.80 21.60
CA LEU A 66 6.06 2.53 20.20
C LEU A 66 7.47 1.91 20.11
N PRO A 67 7.65 0.63 19.78
CA PRO A 67 8.96 -0.01 19.75
C PRO A 67 9.90 0.54 18.66
N LEU A 68 11.21 0.37 18.89
CA LEU A 68 12.28 0.73 17.96
C LEU A 68 13.29 -0.41 17.71
N ALA A 69 13.48 -1.30 18.69
CA ALA A 69 14.35 -2.46 18.53
C ALA A 69 13.64 -3.61 17.76
N GLY A 70 14.42 -4.52 17.18
CA GLY A 70 13.89 -5.73 16.53
C GLY A 70 13.30 -5.55 15.13
N PHE A 71 13.45 -4.37 14.52
CA PHE A 71 12.98 -4.08 13.16
C PHE A 71 14.11 -3.69 12.22
N GLY A 72 14.12 -4.27 11.01
CA GLY A 72 15.14 -4.01 9.99
C GLY A 72 14.84 -2.77 9.16
N TYR A 73 15.11 -1.57 9.68
CA TYR A 73 14.77 -0.29 9.02
C TYR A 73 15.39 -0.11 7.62
N GLY A 74 16.52 -0.76 7.33
CA GLY A 74 17.10 -0.73 5.98
C GLY A 74 16.20 -1.37 4.92
N SER A 75 15.36 -2.34 5.29
CA SER A 75 14.47 -3.05 4.35
C SER A 75 13.29 -2.21 3.87
N ILE A 76 12.88 -1.18 4.61
CA ILE A 76 11.75 -0.33 4.24
C ILE A 76 12.16 0.95 3.52
N LEU A 77 13.45 1.30 3.53
CA LEU A 77 13.97 2.54 3.00
C LEU A 77 13.65 2.66 1.51
N LYS A 78 12.96 3.75 1.12
CA LYS A 78 12.53 4.04 -0.26
C LYS A 78 11.60 2.97 -0.87
N GLN A 79 10.98 2.13 -0.04
CA GLN A 79 10.11 1.06 -0.50
C GLN A 79 8.72 1.10 0.16
N CYS A 80 8.66 1.10 1.50
CA CYS A 80 7.41 0.81 2.22
C CYS A 80 6.89 1.97 3.07
N CYS A 81 7.78 2.75 3.68
CA CYS A 81 7.39 3.84 4.58
C CYS A 81 8.48 4.91 4.60
N GLU A 82 8.08 6.16 4.44
CA GLU A 82 8.92 7.32 4.62
C GLU A 82 8.94 7.76 6.09
N MET A 83 10.04 8.40 6.50
CA MET A 83 10.21 9.03 7.82
C MET A 83 9.77 8.17 9.03
N PRO A 84 10.22 6.90 9.14
CA PRO A 84 9.83 6.04 10.26
C PRO A 84 10.28 6.58 11.63
N VAL A 85 9.43 6.43 12.65
CA VAL A 85 9.70 6.79 14.07
C VAL A 85 9.59 5.60 15.05
N GLY A 86 9.35 4.41 14.48
CA GLY A 86 9.05 3.17 15.19
C GLY A 86 8.22 2.24 14.30
N TYR A 87 7.55 1.27 14.90
CA TYR A 87 6.59 0.39 14.23
C TYR A 87 5.50 -0.03 15.21
N VAL A 88 4.33 -0.45 14.70
CA VAL A 88 3.24 -0.97 15.52
C VAL A 88 3.26 -2.49 15.49
N GLN A 89 3.16 -3.13 16.66
CA GLN A 89 3.02 -4.58 16.78
C GLN A 89 1.54 -4.96 16.69
N ILE A 90 1.20 -5.87 15.77
CA ILE A 90 -0.16 -6.41 15.61
C ILE A 90 -0.13 -7.90 15.98
N PRO A 91 -0.98 -8.38 16.90
CA PRO A 91 -1.08 -9.80 17.22
C PRO A 91 -1.41 -10.64 15.97
N VAL A 92 -0.74 -11.78 15.82
CA VAL A 92 -0.97 -12.72 14.71
C VAL A 92 -1.43 -14.06 15.29
N GLY A 93 -2.65 -14.46 14.92
CA GLY A 93 -3.19 -15.79 15.22
C GLY A 93 -3.18 -16.70 13.99
N ILE A 94 -3.46 -17.98 14.20
CA ILE A 94 -3.60 -18.98 13.13
C ILE A 94 -5.02 -19.56 13.13
N ALA A 95 -5.60 -19.72 11.94
CA ALA A 95 -6.86 -20.44 11.71
C ALA A 95 -6.62 -21.55 10.68
N GLY A 96 -7.05 -22.78 10.97
CA GLY A 96 -6.87 -23.91 10.05
C GLY A 96 -7.08 -25.30 10.69
N PRO A 97 -7.03 -26.36 9.86
CA PRO A 97 -6.81 -26.30 8.41
C PRO A 97 -8.06 -25.86 7.64
N LEU A 98 -7.87 -25.02 6.61
CA LEU A 98 -8.84 -24.80 5.55
C LEU A 98 -8.53 -25.79 4.42
N LEU A 99 -9.43 -26.72 4.15
CA LEU A 99 -9.36 -27.60 2.97
C LEU A 99 -9.99 -26.86 1.78
N LEU A 100 -9.16 -26.44 0.83
CA LEU A 100 -9.55 -25.66 -0.35
C LEU A 100 -8.86 -26.23 -1.59
N ASP A 101 -9.62 -26.54 -2.63
CA ASP A 101 -9.11 -27.07 -3.91
C ASP A 101 -8.24 -28.33 -3.74
N GLY A 102 -8.55 -29.14 -2.72
CA GLY A 102 -7.80 -30.35 -2.37
C GLY A 102 -6.53 -30.13 -1.53
N PHE A 103 -6.23 -28.88 -1.14
CA PHE A 103 -5.06 -28.53 -0.34
C PHE A 103 -5.45 -28.02 1.05
N GLU A 104 -4.63 -28.33 2.06
CA GLU A 104 -4.81 -27.83 3.42
C GLU A 104 -3.98 -26.58 3.67
N TYR A 105 -4.62 -25.52 4.15
CA TYR A 105 -3.98 -24.24 4.48
C TYR A 105 -4.11 -23.89 5.96
N ILE A 106 -3.02 -23.42 6.54
CA ILE A 106 -3.01 -22.71 7.82
C ILE A 106 -2.93 -21.22 7.52
N VAL A 107 -3.97 -20.47 7.86
CA VAL A 107 -4.11 -19.06 7.51
C VAL A 107 -3.64 -18.17 8.67
N PRO A 108 -2.50 -17.46 8.52
CA PRO A 108 -2.10 -16.45 9.50
C PRO A 108 -3.01 -15.22 9.40
N THR A 109 -3.50 -14.74 10.53
CA THR A 109 -4.43 -13.59 10.60
C THR A 109 -3.91 -12.58 11.61
N ALA A 110 -3.52 -11.39 11.12
CA ALA A 110 -3.11 -10.27 11.96
C ALA A 110 -4.33 -9.42 12.33
N THR A 111 -4.69 -9.35 13.61
CA THR A 111 -5.87 -8.58 14.06
C THR A 111 -5.78 -8.20 15.54
N THR A 112 -6.42 -7.10 15.90
CA THR A 112 -6.70 -6.72 17.30
C THR A 112 -8.16 -6.99 17.69
N GLU A 113 -9.00 -7.41 16.75
CA GLU A 113 -10.42 -7.69 16.99
C GLU A 113 -10.59 -9.05 17.68
N GLY A 114 -11.28 -9.04 18.82
CA GLY A 114 -11.59 -10.25 19.57
C GLY A 114 -12.44 -11.23 18.77
N CYS A 115 -12.27 -12.52 19.03
CA CYS A 115 -13.02 -13.61 18.41
C CYS A 115 -12.86 -13.83 16.90
N ILE A 116 -12.28 -12.93 16.11
CA ILE A 116 -12.09 -13.13 14.65
C ILE A 116 -11.38 -14.45 14.36
N VAL A 117 -10.19 -14.66 14.93
CA VAL A 117 -9.39 -15.87 14.63
C VAL A 117 -10.13 -17.14 15.05
N ALA A 118 -10.77 -17.12 16.23
CA ALA A 118 -11.52 -18.27 16.74
C ALA A 118 -12.77 -18.58 15.90
N SER A 119 -13.47 -17.54 15.43
CA SER A 119 -14.66 -17.67 14.58
C SER A 119 -14.29 -18.23 13.20
N THR A 120 -13.26 -17.65 12.55
CA THR A 120 -12.73 -18.16 11.27
C THR A 120 -12.28 -19.61 11.40
N ASN A 121 -11.58 -19.97 12.49
CA ASN A 121 -11.15 -21.33 12.73
C ASN A 121 -12.33 -22.31 12.90
N ARG A 122 -13.43 -21.88 13.53
CA ARG A 122 -14.67 -22.68 13.60
C ARG A 122 -15.29 -22.87 12.21
N GLY A 123 -15.31 -21.82 11.39
CA GLY A 123 -15.77 -21.89 10.00
C GLY A 123 -14.98 -22.93 9.19
N PHE A 124 -13.64 -22.88 9.26
CA PHE A 124 -12.76 -23.84 8.59
C PHE A 124 -13.00 -25.29 9.02
N LYS A 125 -13.26 -25.53 10.32
CA LYS A 125 -13.66 -26.87 10.79
C LYS A 125 -14.95 -27.37 10.13
N GLY A 126 -15.94 -26.50 9.95
CA GLY A 126 -17.18 -26.83 9.25
C GLY A 126 -16.94 -27.17 7.78
N ILE A 127 -16.15 -26.35 7.09
CA ILE A 127 -15.75 -26.58 5.69
C ILE A 127 -15.03 -27.91 5.55
N TYR A 128 -14.04 -28.16 6.40
CA TYR A 128 -13.25 -29.39 6.39
C TYR A 128 -14.12 -30.63 6.60
N ALA A 129 -15.01 -30.60 7.59
CA ALA A 129 -15.93 -31.69 7.88
C ALA A 129 -16.93 -31.95 6.74
N SER A 130 -17.16 -30.95 5.87
CA SER A 130 -18.05 -31.05 4.71
C SER A 130 -17.37 -31.59 3.45
N GLY A 131 -16.06 -31.87 3.51
CA GLY A 131 -15.28 -32.35 2.35
C GLY A 131 -14.41 -31.29 1.68
N GLY A 132 -14.38 -30.06 2.22
CA GLY A 132 -13.59 -28.95 1.69
C GLY A 132 -14.41 -27.96 0.87
N ALA A 133 -13.74 -26.90 0.43
CA ALA A 133 -14.29 -25.89 -0.47
C ALA A 133 -13.60 -25.98 -1.85
N THR A 134 -14.27 -25.50 -2.89
CA THR A 134 -13.68 -25.28 -4.22
C THR A 134 -13.68 -23.79 -4.53
N SER A 135 -12.68 -23.32 -5.28
CA SER A 135 -12.62 -21.94 -5.74
C SER A 135 -12.27 -21.81 -7.22
N THR A 136 -12.68 -20.70 -7.82
CA THR A 136 -12.34 -20.38 -9.21
C THR A 136 -12.12 -18.88 -9.36
N ILE A 137 -11.05 -18.52 -10.07
CA ILE A 137 -10.75 -17.14 -10.46
C ILE A 137 -11.44 -16.85 -11.80
N LEU A 138 -12.37 -15.89 -11.80
CA LEU A 138 -13.15 -15.49 -12.97
C LEU A 138 -12.46 -14.39 -13.78
N ARG A 139 -11.74 -13.49 -13.10
CA ARG A 139 -10.99 -12.38 -13.72
C ARG A 139 -9.72 -12.12 -12.92
N ASP A 140 -8.62 -11.81 -13.60
CA ASP A 140 -7.38 -11.30 -13.00
C ASP A 140 -6.89 -10.12 -13.83
N GLY A 141 -7.11 -8.90 -13.34
CA GLY A 141 -6.77 -7.69 -14.07
C GLY A 141 -6.83 -6.45 -13.20
N MET A 142 -5.75 -5.68 -13.19
CA MET A 142 -5.69 -4.40 -12.49
C MET A 142 -6.00 -3.25 -13.44
N THR A 143 -6.69 -2.22 -12.93
CA THR A 143 -7.18 -1.11 -13.74
C THR A 143 -6.59 0.22 -13.28
N ARG A 144 -6.36 1.10 -14.26
CA ARG A 144 -6.06 2.52 -14.07
C ARG A 144 -6.88 3.30 -15.10
N ALA A 145 -7.53 4.36 -14.64
CA ALA A 145 -8.40 5.16 -15.50
C ALA A 145 -7.93 6.62 -15.44
N PRO A 146 -7.24 7.11 -16.49
CA PRO A 146 -6.87 8.50 -16.57
C PRO A 146 -8.07 9.39 -16.90
N VAL A 147 -7.92 10.69 -16.69
CA VAL A 147 -8.84 11.73 -17.17
C VAL A 147 -8.08 12.64 -18.11
N VAL A 148 -8.62 12.75 -19.31
CA VAL A 148 -8.17 13.68 -20.35
C VAL A 148 -9.28 14.67 -20.66
N ARG A 149 -8.92 15.85 -21.13
CA ARG A 149 -9.83 16.92 -21.50
C ARG A 149 -9.57 17.33 -22.94
N PHE A 150 -10.64 17.68 -23.63
CA PHE A 150 -10.62 18.29 -24.96
C PHE A 150 -11.39 19.62 -24.95
N PRO A 151 -11.16 20.52 -25.93
CA PRO A 151 -11.89 21.78 -26.04
C PRO A 151 -13.41 21.62 -26.22
N SER A 152 -13.87 20.48 -26.74
CA SER A 152 -15.30 20.18 -26.89
C SER A 152 -15.61 18.69 -26.70
N ALA A 153 -16.87 18.39 -26.38
CA ALA A 153 -17.36 17.02 -26.28
C ALA A 153 -17.22 16.25 -27.61
N SER A 154 -17.39 16.94 -28.75
CA SER A 154 -17.20 16.35 -30.08
C SER A 154 -15.77 15.83 -30.28
N ARG A 155 -14.76 16.62 -29.88
CA ARG A 155 -13.36 16.20 -29.91
C ARG A 155 -13.09 15.00 -29.00
N ALA A 156 -13.65 14.99 -27.78
CA ALA A 156 -13.56 13.83 -26.90
C ALA A 156 -14.21 12.57 -27.51
N CYS A 157 -15.32 12.71 -28.24
CA CYS A 157 -15.95 11.60 -28.95
C CYS A 157 -15.04 11.02 -30.04
N HIS A 158 -14.26 11.85 -30.74
CA HIS A 158 -13.31 11.35 -31.74
C HIS A 158 -12.26 10.42 -31.11
N LEU A 159 -11.74 10.77 -29.92
CA LEU A 159 -10.85 9.86 -29.18
C LEU A 159 -11.59 8.58 -28.78
N LYS A 160 -12.83 8.68 -28.28
CA LYS A 160 -13.62 7.49 -27.92
C LYS A 160 -13.80 6.54 -29.11
N PHE A 161 -14.14 7.06 -30.28
CA PHE A 161 -14.25 6.25 -31.51
C PHE A 161 -12.92 5.63 -31.93
N PHE A 162 -11.80 6.35 -31.75
CA PHE A 162 -10.48 5.79 -31.99
C PHE A 162 -10.16 4.63 -31.05
N LEU A 163 -10.47 4.75 -29.76
CA LEU A 163 -10.24 3.70 -28.76
C LEU A 163 -11.14 2.48 -28.96
N ASP A 164 -12.38 2.69 -29.42
CA ASP A 164 -13.34 1.62 -29.67
C ASP A 164 -13.06 0.84 -30.97
N ASN A 165 -12.23 1.37 -31.86
CA ASN A 165 -11.90 0.70 -33.11
C ASN A 165 -10.92 -0.46 -32.85
N PRO A 166 -11.31 -1.73 -33.10
CA PRO A 166 -10.46 -2.89 -32.84
C PRO A 166 -9.12 -2.86 -33.59
N SER A 167 -9.04 -2.17 -34.73
CA SER A 167 -7.77 -2.05 -35.48
C SER A 167 -6.69 -1.31 -34.71
N ASN A 168 -7.07 -0.46 -33.76
CA ASN A 168 -6.14 0.37 -32.99
C ASN A 168 -5.71 -0.31 -31.68
N PHE A 169 -6.43 -1.35 -31.26
CA PHE A 169 -6.19 -2.02 -29.98
C PHE A 169 -4.77 -2.57 -29.88
N GLN A 170 -4.27 -3.21 -30.95
CA GLN A 170 -2.93 -3.79 -30.94
C GLN A 170 -1.85 -2.73 -30.69
N THR A 171 -1.91 -1.60 -31.40
CA THR A 171 -0.98 -0.48 -31.20
C THR A 171 -1.03 0.03 -29.76
N LEU A 172 -2.23 0.24 -29.21
CA LEU A 172 -2.41 0.71 -27.83
C LEU A 172 -1.88 -0.30 -26.80
N ALA A 173 -2.10 -1.60 -27.04
CA ALA A 173 -1.58 -2.66 -26.19
C ALA A 173 -0.05 -2.72 -26.24
N ASP A 174 0.55 -2.54 -27.42
CA ASP A 174 2.01 -2.49 -27.57
C ASP A 174 2.59 -1.29 -26.83
N GLU A 175 2.00 -0.10 -26.97
CA GLU A 175 2.39 1.09 -26.20
C GLU A 175 2.26 0.88 -24.69
N PHE A 176 1.17 0.26 -24.24
CA PHE A 176 0.94 -0.05 -22.84
C PHE A 176 2.01 -0.98 -22.26
N ASN A 177 2.45 -1.99 -23.03
CA ASN A 177 3.41 -2.99 -22.57
C ASN A 177 4.87 -2.51 -22.63
N LYS A 178 5.17 -1.35 -23.20
CA LYS A 178 6.54 -0.80 -23.24
C LYS A 178 7.08 -0.53 -21.84
N GLY A 179 8.15 -1.24 -21.45
CA GLY A 179 8.86 -0.98 -20.19
C GLY A 179 8.03 -1.27 -18.92
N ALA A 180 6.94 -2.03 -19.04
CA ALA A 180 6.01 -2.29 -17.95
C ALA A 180 6.50 -3.50 -17.11
N MET A 181 7.41 -3.28 -16.15
CA MET A 181 7.86 -4.31 -15.20
C MET A 181 7.65 -3.84 -13.74
N GLY A 182 7.09 -4.70 -12.89
CA GLY A 182 6.99 -4.48 -11.44
C GLY A 182 5.67 -3.88 -10.91
N MET A 183 5.68 -3.43 -9.65
CA MET A 183 4.49 -3.09 -8.85
C MET A 183 3.65 -1.90 -9.38
N SER A 184 4.19 -1.08 -10.27
CA SER A 184 3.51 0.09 -10.87
C SER A 184 3.20 -0.08 -12.37
N MET A 185 3.24 -1.32 -12.88
CA MET A 185 3.08 -1.67 -14.29
C MET A 185 1.91 -0.94 -14.97
N VAL A 186 0.70 -1.00 -14.38
CA VAL A 186 -0.50 -0.43 -15.00
C VAL A 186 -0.44 1.08 -15.11
N SER A 187 0.09 1.77 -14.10
CA SER A 187 0.25 3.23 -14.15
C SER A 187 1.25 3.64 -15.24
N LYS A 188 2.38 2.92 -15.34
CA LYS A 188 3.40 3.18 -16.36
C LYS A 188 2.89 2.91 -17.77
N GLY A 189 2.16 1.81 -17.96
CA GLY A 189 1.55 1.50 -19.25
C GLY A 189 0.53 2.55 -19.68
N VAL A 190 -0.31 3.03 -18.75
CA VAL A 190 -1.22 4.15 -19.03
C VAL A 190 -0.47 5.43 -19.38
N GLU A 191 0.63 5.77 -18.70
CA GLU A 191 1.46 6.93 -19.06
C GLU A 191 1.99 6.84 -20.50
N ASN A 192 2.48 5.67 -20.92
CA ASN A 192 2.98 5.47 -22.27
C ASN A 192 1.87 5.66 -23.32
N VAL A 193 0.70 5.06 -23.07
CA VAL A 193 -0.47 5.20 -23.95
C VAL A 193 -0.90 6.67 -24.02
N LEU A 194 -0.94 7.38 -22.90
CA LEU A 194 -1.28 8.80 -22.87
C LEU A 194 -0.26 9.65 -23.64
N ALA A 195 1.03 9.35 -23.52
CA ALA A 195 2.08 10.05 -24.28
C ALA A 195 1.94 9.80 -25.80
N TYR A 196 1.65 8.56 -26.20
CA TYR A 196 1.33 8.23 -27.59
C TYR A 196 0.10 9.01 -28.09
N LEU A 197 -1.01 8.98 -27.33
CA LEU A 197 -2.24 9.68 -27.68
C LEU A 197 -2.07 11.20 -27.74
N GLN A 198 -1.21 11.78 -26.90
CA GLN A 198 -0.95 13.22 -26.91
C GLN A 198 -0.19 13.68 -28.16
N ASN A 199 0.61 12.79 -28.78
CA ASN A 199 1.24 13.08 -30.07
C ASN A 199 0.21 13.08 -31.22
N GLU A 200 -0.75 12.15 -31.19
CA GLU A 200 -1.83 12.04 -32.20
C GLU A 200 -2.92 13.12 -32.02
N TYR A 201 -3.17 13.51 -30.77
CA TYR A 201 -4.19 14.49 -30.38
C TYR A 201 -3.53 15.64 -29.63
N SER A 202 -2.95 16.58 -30.38
CA SER A 202 -2.24 17.74 -29.81
C SER A 202 -3.12 18.70 -29.00
N ASP A 203 -4.45 18.61 -29.16
CA ASP A 203 -5.45 19.34 -28.37
C ASP A 203 -5.95 18.57 -27.14
N MET A 204 -5.32 17.44 -26.80
CA MET A 204 -5.63 16.63 -25.61
C MET A 204 -4.81 17.09 -24.40
N ASP A 205 -5.52 17.50 -23.35
CA ASP A 205 -4.94 17.80 -22.04
C ASP A 205 -5.05 16.58 -21.13
N ILE A 206 -3.92 16.10 -20.61
CA ILE A 206 -3.91 15.07 -19.55
C ILE A 206 -4.14 15.76 -18.20
N ILE A 207 -5.31 15.54 -17.60
CA ILE A 207 -5.67 16.16 -16.31
C ILE A 207 -5.13 15.34 -15.14
N SER A 208 -5.25 14.02 -15.22
CA SER A 208 -4.77 13.11 -14.19
C SER A 208 -4.61 11.70 -14.72
N ILE A 209 -3.59 10.98 -14.26
CA ILE A 209 -3.44 9.54 -14.51
C ILE A 209 -4.46 8.68 -13.74
N SER A 210 -5.14 9.25 -12.74
CA SER A 210 -6.11 8.55 -11.89
C SER A 210 -7.34 9.41 -11.62
N GLY A 211 -8.33 9.30 -12.51
CA GLY A 211 -9.58 10.03 -12.50
C GLY A 211 -10.70 9.48 -11.62
N ASN A 212 -10.38 8.62 -10.66
CA ASN A 212 -11.35 7.87 -9.83
C ASN A 212 -12.32 6.94 -10.60
N PHE A 213 -12.20 6.75 -11.91
CA PHE A 213 -13.06 5.79 -12.64
C PHE A 213 -12.61 4.33 -12.46
N CYS A 214 -11.31 4.09 -12.29
CA CYS A 214 -10.80 2.79 -11.81
C CYS A 214 -11.11 2.55 -10.32
N SER A 215 -11.46 3.61 -9.58
CA SER A 215 -11.73 3.65 -8.14
C SER A 215 -10.79 2.79 -7.30
N ASP A 216 -9.56 3.26 -7.14
CA ASP A 216 -8.63 2.70 -6.15
C ASP A 216 -8.96 3.24 -4.76
N LYS A 217 -9.05 2.34 -3.75
CA LYS A 217 -9.30 2.67 -2.33
C LYS A 217 -10.61 3.46 -2.07
N LYS A 218 -11.59 3.37 -2.98
CA LYS A 218 -12.91 4.01 -2.86
C LYS A 218 -14.01 3.01 -3.22
N PRO A 219 -15.15 3.02 -2.51
CA PRO A 219 -16.31 2.22 -2.90
C PRO A 219 -16.87 2.75 -4.22
N ALA A 220 -17.06 1.86 -5.20
CA ALA A 220 -17.58 2.23 -6.51
C ALA A 220 -18.30 1.05 -7.18
N ALA A 221 -19.47 1.32 -7.76
CA ALA A 221 -20.28 0.31 -8.46
C ALA A 221 -19.53 -0.35 -9.62
N ILE A 222 -18.64 0.38 -10.31
CA ILE A 222 -17.83 -0.18 -11.39
C ILE A 222 -16.90 -1.30 -10.93
N ASN A 223 -16.31 -1.19 -9.73
CA ASN A 223 -15.47 -2.26 -9.17
C ASN A 223 -16.29 -3.51 -8.83
N TRP A 224 -17.57 -3.32 -8.47
CA TRP A 224 -18.49 -4.41 -8.18
C TRP A 224 -18.97 -5.12 -9.46
N ILE A 225 -19.33 -4.34 -10.50
CA ILE A 225 -19.91 -4.86 -11.74
C ILE A 225 -18.82 -5.43 -12.66
N GLU A 226 -17.72 -4.70 -12.87
CA GLU A 226 -16.66 -5.08 -13.81
C GLU A 226 -15.49 -5.83 -13.15
N GLY A 227 -15.42 -5.82 -11.82
CA GLY A 227 -14.30 -6.39 -11.08
C GLY A 227 -13.03 -5.53 -11.14
N ARG A 228 -12.14 -5.73 -10.17
CA ARG A 228 -10.81 -5.10 -10.12
C ARG A 228 -9.86 -5.98 -9.32
N GLY A 229 -8.70 -6.30 -9.89
CA GLY A 229 -7.81 -7.30 -9.33
C GLY A 229 -8.33 -8.71 -9.62
N LYS A 230 -8.48 -9.52 -8.56
CA LYS A 230 -8.98 -10.89 -8.68
C LYS A 230 -10.46 -10.92 -8.35
N LEU A 231 -11.27 -11.34 -9.31
CA LEU A 231 -12.65 -11.73 -9.07
C LEU A 231 -12.66 -13.25 -8.84
N ALA A 232 -13.03 -13.68 -7.65
CA ALA A 232 -13.05 -15.08 -7.26
C ALA A 232 -14.43 -15.48 -6.73
N VAL A 233 -14.80 -16.73 -6.96
CA VAL A 233 -15.97 -17.39 -6.36
C VAL A 233 -15.47 -18.62 -5.61
N CYS A 234 -16.13 -18.93 -4.49
CA CYS A 234 -15.84 -20.10 -3.67
C CYS A 234 -17.16 -20.71 -3.19
N ASP A 235 -17.27 -22.03 -3.27
CA ASP A 235 -18.41 -22.84 -2.87
C ASP A 235 -18.00 -24.07 -2.03
N LEU A 236 -18.99 -24.66 -1.35
CA LEU A 236 -18.88 -25.80 -0.45
C LEU A 236 -19.69 -26.98 -0.98
#